data_AF-A0A1I4W033-F1
#
_entry.id   AF-A0A1I4W033-F1
#
_cell.length_a   1.000
_cell.length_b   1.000
_cell.length_c   1.000
_cell.angle_alpha   90.00
_cell.angle_beta   90.00
_cell.angle_gamma   90.00
#
_symmetry.space_group_name_H-M   'P 1'
#
loop_
_entity.id
_entity.type
_entity.pdbx_description
1 polymer ?
#
loop_
_entity_poly.entity_id
_entity_poly.type
_entity_poly.pdbx_seq_one_letter_code
_entity_poly.pdbx_strand_id
1 'polypeptide(L)'
;MILFNTTFIVEEAVHDDWFLWLKEEHINDYLKSNCFLGARLGKITSHSEPGFISYSLQLFCNDELTLDQFKNNFLTDIQQKSLQKYATKVLTFMSEMEHISDYN
;
A
#
# COMPACT_ATOMS: atom_id res chain seq x y z
N MET A 1 8.62 10.42 -12.30
CA MET A 1 7.94 10.18 -11.00
C MET A 1 7.95 8.68 -10.74
N ILE A 2 8.05 8.28 -9.49
CA ILE A 2 8.02 6.87 -9.10
C ILE A 2 6.64 6.53 -8.53
N LEU A 3 6.11 5.38 -8.90
CA LEU A 3 4.93 4.78 -8.30
C LEU A 3 5.40 3.66 -7.37
N PHE A 4 5.26 3.87 -6.06
CA PHE A 4 5.49 2.83 -5.05
C PHE A 4 4.17 2.11 -4.80
N ASN A 5 4.09 0.84 -5.18
CA ASN A 5 2.88 0.04 -5.06
C ASN A 5 3.00 -0.97 -3.93
N THR A 6 1.94 -1.07 -3.13
CA THR A 6 1.73 -2.20 -2.22
C THR A 6 0.46 -2.93 -2.64
N THR A 7 0.60 -4.20 -2.98
CA THR A 7 -0.50 -5.13 -3.18
C THR A 7 -0.82 -5.79 -1.85
N PHE A 8 -2.09 -5.76 -1.44
CA PHE A 8 -2.61 -6.43 -0.26
C PHE A 8 -3.49 -7.60 -0.69
N ILE A 9 -3.28 -8.77 -0.08
CA ILE A 9 -4.13 -9.96 -0.22
C ILE A 9 -4.74 -10.20 1.17
N VAL A 10 -6.05 -10.01 1.28
CA VAL A 10 -6.75 -9.89 2.56
C VAL A 10 -7.75 -11.04 2.70
N GLU A 11 -7.66 -11.80 3.78
CA GLU A 11 -8.68 -12.80 4.12
C GLU A 11 -10.04 -12.13 4.35
N GLU A 12 -11.09 -12.70 3.78
CA GLU A 12 -12.46 -12.17 3.87
C GLU A 12 -12.93 -12.01 5.33
N ALA A 13 -12.48 -12.89 6.23
CA ALA A 13 -12.82 -12.86 7.65
C ALA A 13 -12.36 -11.60 8.40
N VAL A 14 -11.37 -10.87 7.90
CA VAL A 14 -10.88 -9.61 8.50
C VAL A 14 -11.04 -8.41 7.58
N HIS A 15 -11.64 -8.61 6.40
CA HIS A 15 -11.68 -7.59 5.35
C HIS A 15 -12.28 -6.27 5.82
N ASP A 16 -13.46 -6.28 6.44
CA ASP A 16 -14.18 -5.05 6.75
C ASP A 16 -13.45 -4.19 7.80
N ASP A 17 -12.90 -4.84 8.83
CA ASP A 17 -12.07 -4.18 9.85
C ASP A 17 -10.77 -3.64 9.24
N TRP A 18 -10.06 -4.48 8.47
CA TRP A 18 -8.84 -4.08 7.78
C TRP A 18 -9.08 -2.93 6.81
N PHE A 19 -10.19 -2.94 6.06
CA PHE A 19 -10.48 -1.93 5.06
C PHE A 19 -10.83 -0.57 5.71
N LEU A 20 -11.53 -0.59 6.84
CA LEU A 20 -11.75 0.61 7.65
C LEU A 20 -10.41 1.17 8.14
N TRP A 21 -9.58 0.31 8.74
CA TRP A 21 -8.25 0.68 9.22
C TRP A 21 -7.35 1.22 8.10
N LEU A 22 -7.38 0.60 6.92
CA LEU A 22 -6.63 1.01 5.75
C LEU A 22 -6.92 2.47 5.39
N LYS A 23 -8.21 2.80 5.29
CA LYS A 23 -8.68 4.11 4.86
C LYS A 23 -8.48 5.20 5.91
N GLU A 24 -8.70 4.88 7.17
CA GLU A 24 -8.66 5.87 8.25
C GLU A 24 -7.24 6.09 8.79
N GLU A 25 -6.40 5.05 8.79
CA GLU A 25 -5.12 5.07 9.49
C GLU A 25 -3.95 4.69 8.57
N HIS A 26 -3.98 3.52 7.94
CA HIS A 26 -2.78 2.97 7.26
C HIS A 26 -2.31 3.85 6.10
N ILE A 27 -3.21 4.29 5.21
CA ILE A 27 -2.85 5.20 4.10
C ILE A 27 -2.27 6.51 4.66
N ASN A 28 -2.81 7.02 5.75
CA ASN A 28 -2.32 8.24 6.39
C ASN A 28 -0.92 8.06 7.00
N ASP A 29 -0.56 6.86 7.46
CA ASP A 29 0.80 6.59 7.95
C ASP A 29 1.86 6.78 6.84
N TYR A 30 1.53 6.41 5.60
CA TYR A 30 2.39 6.72 4.45
C TYR A 30 2.42 8.22 4.15
N LEU A 31 1.26 8.87 4.08
CA LEU A 31 1.18 10.28 3.67
C LEU A 31 1.82 11.23 4.69
N LYS A 32 1.79 10.90 5.98
CA LYS A 32 2.43 11.69 7.06
C LYS A 32 3.95 11.76 6.95
N SER A 33 4.60 10.85 6.21
CA SER A 33 6.04 10.93 5.94
C SER A 33 6.41 12.18 5.12
N ASN A 34 5.44 12.79 4.43
CA ASN A 34 5.64 13.84 3.42
C ASN A 34 6.53 13.41 2.23
N CYS A 35 6.81 12.10 2.08
CA CYS A 35 7.56 11.56 0.95
C CYS A 35 6.70 11.35 -0.31
N PHE A 36 5.37 11.38 -0.17
CA PHE A 36 4.43 11.09 -1.24
C PHE A 36 3.51 12.27 -1.55
N LEU A 37 3.24 12.49 -2.84
CA LEU A 37 2.34 13.51 -3.36
C LEU A 37 0.86 13.12 -3.26
N GLY A 38 0.58 11.82 -3.17
CA GLY A 38 -0.76 11.30 -3.14
C GLY A 38 -0.79 9.78 -3.19
N ALA A 39 -2.00 9.25 -3.13
CA ALA A 39 -2.27 7.83 -3.15
C ALA A 39 -3.44 7.50 -4.09
N ARG A 40 -3.41 6.32 -4.69
CA ARG A 40 -4.50 5.72 -5.44
C ARG A 40 -4.74 4.30 -4.92
N LEU A 41 -5.97 4.04 -4.48
CA LEU A 41 -6.40 2.71 -4.05
C LEU A 41 -7.27 2.08 -5.15
N GLY A 42 -6.91 0.88 -5.58
CA GLY A 42 -7.66 0.07 -6.52
C GLY A 42 -7.95 -1.32 -5.97
N LYS A 43 -9.10 -1.88 -6.32
CA LYS A 43 -9.41 -3.30 -6.08
C LYS A 43 -8.94 -4.12 -7.28
N ILE A 44 -8.21 -5.20 -7.03
CA ILE A 44 -7.79 -6.13 -8.08
C ILE A 44 -8.95 -7.09 -8.35
N THR A 45 -9.48 -7.06 -9.57
CA THR A 45 -10.62 -7.89 -9.99
C THR A 45 -10.23 -9.08 -10.86
N SER A 46 -9.03 -9.06 -11.45
CA SER A 46 -8.55 -10.11 -12.35
C SER A 46 -8.00 -11.36 -11.63
N HIS A 47 -7.60 -11.22 -10.37
CA HIS A 47 -7.01 -12.28 -9.55
C HIS A 47 -7.86 -12.46 -8.29
N SER A 48 -9.06 -13.00 -8.44
CA SER A 48 -9.95 -13.34 -7.34
C SER A 48 -9.71 -14.78 -6.88
N GLU A 49 -9.24 -14.96 -5.66
CA GLU A 49 -9.13 -16.25 -5.01
C GLU A 49 -10.28 -16.38 -3.98
N PRO A 50 -11.03 -17.50 -3.95
CA PRO A 50 -12.10 -17.68 -2.96
C PRO A 50 -11.59 -17.48 -1.53
N GLY A 51 -12.29 -16.66 -0.75
CA GLY A 51 -11.92 -16.32 0.63
C GLY A 51 -10.88 -15.19 0.75
N PHE A 52 -10.40 -14.61 -0.36
CA PHE A 52 -9.47 -13.50 -0.36
C PHE A 52 -9.93 -12.34 -1.24
N ILE A 53 -9.54 -11.13 -0.84
CA ILE A 53 -9.79 -9.90 -1.59
C ILE A 53 -8.47 -9.16 -1.76
N SER A 54 -8.15 -8.80 -3.00
CA SER A 54 -6.87 -8.16 -3.33
C SER A 54 -7.03 -6.68 -3.66
N TYR A 55 -6.13 -5.86 -3.14
CA TYR A 55 -6.08 -4.41 -3.37
C TYR A 55 -4.69 -3.97 -3.79
N SER A 56 -4.61 -2.86 -4.51
CA SER A 56 -3.36 -2.18 -4.89
C SER A 56 -3.43 -0.75 -4.37
N LEU A 57 -2.48 -0.37 -3.53
CA LEU A 57 -2.24 1.00 -3.09
C LEU A 57 -1.01 1.54 -3.81
N GLN A 58 -1.21 2.50 -4.69
CA GLN A 58 -0.14 3.19 -5.41
C GLN A 58 0.12 4.54 -4.76
N LEU A 59 1.36 4.80 -4.39
CA LEU A 59 1.82 6.05 -3.81
C LEU A 59 2.75 6.76 -4.79
N PHE A 60 2.60 8.07 -4.92
CA PHE A 60 3.30 8.87 -5.92
C PHE A 60 4.50 9.58 -5.29
N CYS A 61 5.71 9.27 -5.72
CA CYS A 61 6.96 9.85 -5.23
C CYS A 61 7.67 10.65 -6.34
N ASN A 62 8.32 11.75 -6.00
CA ASN A 62 9.01 12.60 -6.98
C ASN A 62 10.28 11.93 -7.55
N ASP A 63 11.08 11.32 -6.67
CA ASP A 63 12.43 10.87 -6.98
C ASP A 63 12.88 9.70 -6.06
N GLU A 64 13.97 9.05 -6.46
CA GLU A 64 14.52 7.87 -5.77
C GLU A 64 15.04 8.21 -4.38
N LEU A 65 15.68 9.37 -4.21
CA LEU A 65 16.24 9.78 -2.92
C LEU A 65 15.15 9.91 -1.86
N THR A 66 14.02 10.51 -2.22
CA THR A 66 12.85 10.64 -1.35
C THR A 66 12.23 9.28 -1.04
N LEU A 67 12.17 8.37 -2.02
CA LEU A 67 11.68 7.01 -1.79
C LEU A 67 12.60 6.21 -0.87
N ASP A 68 13.91 6.34 -1.00
CA ASP A 68 14.88 5.69 -0.13
C ASP A 68 14.82 6.24 1.29
N GLN A 69 14.64 7.56 1.45
CA GLN A 69 14.35 8.15 2.76
C GLN A 69 13.08 7.57 3.38
N PHE A 70 12.03 7.37 2.59
CA PHE A 70 10.80 6.73 3.07
C PHE A 70 11.06 5.30 3.55
N LYS A 71 11.73 4.47 2.73
CA LYS A 71 12.03 3.08 3.05
C LYS A 71 12.88 2.94 4.31
N ASN A 72 13.92 3.77 4.44
CA ASN A 72 14.87 3.67 5.55
C ASN A 72 14.31 4.17 6.88
N ASN A 73 13.38 5.13 6.86
CA ASN A 73 12.94 5.82 8.07
C ASN A 73 11.50 5.48 8.51
N PHE A 74 10.65 4.98 7.62
CA PHE A 74 9.21 4.81 7.91
C PHE A 74 8.65 3.44 7.56
N LEU A 75 9.14 2.81 6.48
CA LEU A 75 8.53 1.59 5.95
C LEU A 75 8.48 0.45 6.96
N THR A 76 9.57 0.23 7.70
CA THR A 76 9.66 -0.83 8.72
C THR A 76 8.56 -0.69 9.78
N ASP A 77 8.36 0.50 10.33
CA ASP A 77 7.37 0.73 11.38
C ASP A 77 5.94 0.54 10.87
N ILE A 78 5.67 0.99 9.65
CA ILE A 78 4.37 0.81 8.99
C ILE A 78 4.07 -0.68 8.76
N GLN A 79 5.07 -1.45 8.29
CA GLN A 79 4.94 -2.89 8.12
C GLN A 79 4.71 -3.61 9.45
N GLN A 80 5.45 -3.23 10.50
CA GLN A 80 5.28 -3.81 11.84
C GLN A 80 3.89 -3.55 12.41
N LYS A 81 3.35 -2.34 12.23
CA LYS A 81 1.99 -2.01 12.66
C LYS A 81 0.93 -2.87 11.96
N SER A 82 1.07 -3.09 10.64
CA SER A 82 0.19 -3.98 9.89
C SER A 82 0.30 -5.43 10.40
N LEU A 83 1.53 -5.92 10.61
CA LEU A 83 1.79 -7.26 11.11
C LEU A 83 1.22 -7.48 12.52
N GLN A 84 1.33 -6.50 13.40
CA GLN A 84 0.78 -6.57 14.76
C GLN A 84 -0.75 -6.64 14.77
N LYS A 85 -1.43 -5.93 13.86
CA LYS A 85 -2.89 -5.93 13.79
C LYS A 85 -3.46 -7.17 13.11
N TYR A 86 -2.87 -7.61 12.00
CA TYR A 86 -3.48 -8.62 11.12
C TYR A 86 -2.67 -9.91 10.97
N ALA A 87 -1.47 -9.98 11.53
CA ALA A 87 -0.57 -11.13 11.46
C ALA A 87 -0.45 -11.65 10.02
N THR A 88 -0.81 -12.91 9.77
CA THR A 88 -0.74 -13.57 8.45
C THR A 88 -1.99 -13.40 7.61
N LYS A 89 -3.04 -12.74 8.13
CA LYS A 89 -4.35 -12.62 7.45
C LYS A 89 -4.38 -11.55 6.36
N VAL A 90 -3.36 -10.70 6.34
CA VAL A 90 -3.14 -9.69 5.30
C VAL A 90 -1.71 -9.84 4.82
N LEU A 91 -1.55 -10.40 3.63
CA LEU A 91 -0.25 -10.52 2.97
C LEU A 91 0.01 -9.31 2.10
N THR A 92 1.26 -8.84 2.08
CA THR A 92 1.65 -7.66 1.31
C THR A 92 2.79 -7.96 0.36
N PHE A 93 2.71 -7.42 -0.85
CA PHE A 93 3.79 -7.45 -1.84
C PHE A 93 4.04 -6.05 -2.36
N MET A 94 5.30 -5.61 -2.38
CA MET A 94 5.68 -4.26 -2.78
C MET A 94 6.42 -4.26 -4.11
N SER A 95 6.16 -3.24 -4.94
CA SER A 95 6.84 -3.03 -6.21
C SER A 95 7.04 -1.55 -6.49
N GLU A 96 8.03 -1.25 -7.33
CA GLU A 96 8.38 0.10 -7.76
C GLU A 96 8.26 0.19 -9.27
N MET A 97 7.68 1.28 -9.76
CA MET A 97 7.50 1.52 -11.19
C MET A 97 7.90 2.95 -11.50
N GLU A 98 8.57 3.14 -12.63
CA GLU A 98 8.75 4.46 -13.21
C GLU A 98 7.48 4.87 -13.96
N HIS A 99 6.97 6.06 -13.66
CA HIS A 99 5.90 6.65 -14.44
C HIS A 99 6.46 7.16 -15.78
N ILE A 100 5.98 6.57 -16.88
CA ILE A 100 6.43 6.91 -18.24
C ILE A 100 5.54 7.97 -18.89
N SER A 101 4.22 7.78 -18.91
CA SER A 101 3.23 8.69 -19.52
C SER A 101 1.81 8.29 -19.13
N ASP A 102 0.88 9.26 -19.13
CA ASP A 102 -0.56 9.03 -19.05
C ASP A 102 -1.21 9.27 -20.42
N TYR A 103 -2.26 8.52 -20.75
CA TYR A 103 -3.00 8.63 -22.01
C TYR A 103 -4.49 8.86 -21.71
N ASN A 104 -5.15 9.73 -22.49
CA ASN A 104 -6.58 10.06 -22.36
C ASN A 104 -7.44 9.33 -23.39
#